data_AF-A0A811UGF8-F1
#
_entry.id   AF-A0A811UGF8-F1
#
_cell.length_a   1.000
_cell.length_b   1.000
_cell.length_c   1.000
_cell.angle_alpha   90.00
_cell.angle_beta   90.00
_cell.angle_gamma   90.00
#
_symmetry.space_group_name_H-M   'P 1'
#
loop_
_entity.id
_entity.type
_entity.pdbx_description
1 polymer ?
#
loop_
_entity_poly.entity_id
_entity_poly.type
_entity_poly.pdbx_seq_one_letter_code
_entity_poly.pdbx_strand_id
1 'polypeptide(L)'
;MPAAFPPMLKDLVTRLLVVDPSKRLGCLSNATKDIKNHDWFKGVDWYGLLNQQIQPPYVPVISNMEDLSNFDKYPEDKKTTVKSKTNKYPEIFAEF
;
A
#
# COMPACT_ATOMS: atom_id res chain seq x y z
N MET A 1 -11.55 -9.73 -17.73
CA MET A 1 -11.36 -8.29 -17.42
C MET A 1 -12.72 -7.61 -17.36
N PRO A 2 -13.03 -6.81 -16.33
CA PRO A 2 -14.27 -6.04 -16.28
C PRO A 2 -14.43 -5.13 -17.50
N ALA A 3 -15.67 -5.00 -17.99
CA ALA A 3 -15.97 -4.16 -19.15
C ALA A 3 -15.61 -2.68 -18.91
N ALA A 4 -15.85 -2.20 -17.68
CA ALA A 4 -15.61 -0.83 -17.24
C ALA A 4 -14.14 -0.38 -17.26
N PHE A 5 -13.18 -1.30 -17.39
CA PHE A 5 -11.77 -0.91 -17.39
C PHE A 5 -11.41 -0.24 -18.73
N PRO A 6 -10.80 0.96 -18.70
CA PRO A 6 -10.24 1.58 -19.90
C PRO A 6 -9.19 0.67 -20.55
N PRO A 7 -8.98 0.76 -21.88
CA PRO A 7 -8.00 -0.07 -22.59
C PRO A 7 -6.60 -0.04 -21.97
N MET A 8 -6.12 1.13 -21.56
CA MET A 8 -4.80 1.30 -20.95
C MET A 8 -4.69 0.62 -19.58
N LEU A 9 -5.78 0.61 -18.78
CA LEU A 9 -5.81 -0.12 -17.52
C LEU A 9 -5.82 -1.64 -17.76
N LYS A 10 -6.55 -2.10 -18.79
CA LYS A 10 -6.55 -3.51 -19.19
C LYS A 10 -5.14 -3.96 -19.60
N ASP A 11 -4.42 -3.15 -20.37
CA ASP A 11 -3.03 -3.47 -20.76
C ASP A 11 -2.11 -3.55 -19.53
N LEU A 12 -2.15 -2.53 -18.67
CA LEU A 12 -1.33 -2.49 -17.45
C LEU A 12 -1.53 -3.74 -16.58
N VAL A 13 -2.78 -4.07 -16.27
CA VAL A 13 -3.11 -5.21 -15.41
C VAL A 13 -2.69 -6.54 -16.07
N THR A 14 -2.84 -6.68 -17.39
CA THR A 14 -2.39 -7.88 -18.11
C THR A 14 -0.87 -8.05 -18.02
N ARG A 15 -0.11 -6.95 -18.13
CA ARG A 15 1.36 -6.96 -18.08
C ARG A 15 1.92 -7.10 -16.67
N LEU A 16 1.19 -6.67 -15.65
CA LEU A 16 1.52 -6.91 -14.24
C LEU A 16 1.20 -8.34 -13.79
N LEU A 17 0.10 -8.93 -14.28
CA LEU A 17 -0.36 -10.25 -13.89
C LEU A 17 0.15 -11.37 -14.81
N VAL A 18 1.40 -11.27 -15.25
CA VAL A 18 2.06 -12.31 -16.04
C VAL A 18 2.62 -13.38 -15.10
N VAL A 19 2.31 -14.66 -15.40
CA VAL A 19 2.76 -15.81 -14.60
C VAL A 19 4.28 -15.88 -14.54
N ASP A 20 4.93 -15.81 -15.71
CA ASP A 20 6.38 -15.81 -15.88
C ASP A 20 6.99 -14.46 -15.42
N PRO A 21 7.77 -14.44 -14.32
CA PRO A 21 8.35 -13.20 -13.81
C PRO A 21 9.30 -12.54 -14.80
N SER A 22 9.98 -13.29 -15.66
CA SER A 22 10.92 -12.72 -16.65
C SER A 22 10.24 -11.85 -17.70
N LYS A 23 8.91 -11.97 -17.84
CA LYS A 23 8.06 -11.20 -18.76
C LYS A 23 7.14 -10.22 -18.03
N ARG A 24 7.13 -10.25 -16.70
CA ARG A 24 6.25 -9.42 -15.89
C ARG A 24 6.76 -7.98 -15.85
N LEU A 25 5.85 -7.03 -16.06
CA LEU A 25 6.16 -5.61 -15.90
C LEU A 25 6.69 -5.34 -14.48
N GLY A 26 7.81 -4.61 -14.37
CA GLY A 26 8.51 -4.43 -13.10
C GLY A 26 9.66 -5.40 -12.83
N CYS A 27 9.73 -6.52 -13.56
CA CYS A 27 10.78 -7.53 -13.47
C CYS A 27 11.69 -7.56 -14.71
N LEU A 28 11.43 -6.70 -15.69
CA LEU A 28 12.25 -6.53 -16.89
C LEU A 28 13.53 -5.72 -16.56
N SER A 29 14.39 -5.51 -17.56
CA SER A 29 15.66 -4.78 -17.41
C SER A 29 15.52 -3.36 -16.84
N ASN A 30 14.42 -2.68 -17.13
CA ASN A 30 14.14 -1.33 -16.64
C ASN A 30 13.37 -1.32 -15.30
N ALA A 31 13.06 -2.50 -14.75
CA ALA A 31 12.36 -2.70 -13.49
C ALA A 31 11.13 -1.76 -13.35
N THR A 32 11.07 -0.99 -12.27
CA THR A 32 9.96 -0.06 -11.97
C THR A 32 9.78 1.05 -13.00
N LYS A 33 10.79 1.39 -13.82
CA LYS A 33 10.65 2.43 -14.85
C LYS A 33 9.63 2.04 -15.91
N ASP A 34 9.53 0.75 -16.27
CA ASP A 34 8.53 0.29 -17.24
C ASP A 34 7.10 0.43 -16.69
N ILE A 35 6.91 0.33 -15.37
CA ILE A 35 5.62 0.60 -14.73
C ILE A 35 5.32 2.10 -14.81
N LYS A 36 6.26 2.95 -14.39
CA LYS A 36 6.08 4.41 -14.37
C LYS A 36 5.83 5.02 -15.75
N ASN A 37 6.44 4.45 -16.78
CA ASN A 37 6.33 4.91 -18.17
C ASN A 37 5.13 4.33 -18.91
N HIS A 38 4.31 3.48 -18.28
CA HIS A 38 3.12 2.92 -18.90
C HIS A 38 2.09 4.02 -19.18
N ASP A 39 1.38 3.94 -20.32
CA ASP A 39 0.42 4.97 -20.76
C ASP A 39 -0.70 5.23 -19.75
N TRP A 40 -1.05 4.23 -18.94
CA TRP A 40 -2.00 4.39 -17.83
C TRP A 40 -1.57 5.45 -16.80
N PHE A 41 -0.28 5.65 -16.61
CA PHE A 41 0.27 6.66 -15.70
C PHE A 41 0.75 7.93 -16.42
N LYS A 42 0.38 8.11 -17.70
CA LYS A 42 0.72 9.32 -18.44
C LYS A 42 0.14 10.55 -17.74
N GLY A 43 1.00 11.51 -17.45
CA GLY A 43 0.64 12.75 -16.75
C GLY A 43 0.78 12.68 -15.22
N VAL A 44 1.15 11.53 -14.64
CA VAL A 44 1.50 11.45 -13.23
C VAL A 44 2.84 12.14 -12.98
N ASP A 45 2.84 13.18 -12.15
CA ASP A 45 4.07 13.77 -11.62
C ASP A 45 4.61 12.90 -10.48
N TRP A 46 5.53 12.00 -10.82
CA TRP A 46 6.14 11.09 -9.84
C TRP A 46 6.98 11.82 -8.78
N TYR A 47 7.55 12.99 -9.09
CA TYR A 47 8.34 13.78 -8.14
C TYR A 47 7.43 14.56 -7.20
N GLY A 48 6.38 15.20 -7.72
CA GLY A 48 5.35 15.82 -6.91
C GLY A 48 4.65 14.82 -5.99
N LEU A 49 4.37 13.61 -6.47
CA LEU A 49 3.81 12.53 -5.63
C LEU A 49 4.75 12.17 -4.47
N LEU A 50 6.04 11.97 -4.76
CA LEU A 50 7.04 11.63 -3.74
C LEU A 50 7.19 12.73 -2.68
N ASN A 51 7.13 13.99 -3.11
CA ASN A 51 7.25 15.16 -2.25
C ASN A 51 5.93 15.59 -1.60
N GLN A 52 4.86 14.78 -1.73
CA GLN A 52 3.53 15.07 -1.17
C GLN A 52 2.93 16.40 -1.65
N GLN A 53 3.23 16.80 -2.89
CA GLN A 53 2.77 18.06 -3.49
C GLN A 53 1.48 17.89 -4.30
N ILE A 54 1.09 16.65 -4.60
CA ILE A 54 -0.15 16.34 -5.31
C ILE A 54 -1.30 16.29 -4.31
N GLN A 55 -2.37 17.02 -4.61
CA GLN A 55 -3.61 16.93 -3.84
C GLN A 55 -4.23 15.54 -3.99
N PRO A 56 -4.48 14.81 -2.89
CA PRO A 56 -5.07 13.49 -2.97
C PRO A 56 -6.55 13.61 -3.42
N PRO A 57 -7.07 12.62 -4.16
CA PRO A 57 -8.47 12.62 -4.60
C PRO A 57 -9.46 12.44 -3.45
N TYR A 58 -8.99 11.95 -2.29
CA TYR A 58 -9.79 11.75 -1.09
C TYR A 58 -8.97 12.14 0.13
N VAL A 59 -9.55 12.98 0.97
CA VAL A 59 -9.02 13.32 2.30
C VAL A 59 -10.03 12.80 3.31
N PRO A 60 -9.67 11.84 4.17
CA PRO A 60 -10.58 11.30 5.17
C PRO A 60 -10.92 12.38 6.21
N VAL A 61 -12.16 12.35 6.69
CA VAL A 61 -12.60 13.25 7.76
C VAL A 61 -12.06 12.71 9.09
N ILE A 62 -11.34 13.55 9.82
CA ILE A 62 -10.85 13.29 11.17
C ILE A 62 -11.23 14.47 12.08
N SER A 63 -11.71 14.16 13.27
CA SER A 63 -12.17 15.15 14.25
C SER A 63 -11.09 15.51 15.27
N ASN A 64 -10.18 14.59 15.58
CA ASN A 64 -9.08 14.77 16.54
C ASN A 64 -7.98 13.69 16.32
N MET A 65 -6.89 13.77 17.10
CA MET A 65 -5.75 12.85 16.98
C MET A 65 -6.06 11.40 17.39
N GLU A 66 -7.10 11.17 18.18
CA GLU A 66 -7.53 9.85 18.68
C GLU A 66 -8.76 9.33 17.91
N ASP A 67 -9.10 9.95 16.78
CA ASP A 67 -10.31 9.62 16.02
C ASP A 67 -10.20 8.25 15.32
N LEU A 68 -11.01 7.29 15.79
CA LEU A 68 -11.11 5.93 15.25
C LEU A 68 -12.34 5.74 14.32
N SER A 69 -13.03 6.81 13.92
CA SER A 69 -14.27 6.74 13.11
C SER A 69 -14.08 6.12 11.72
N ASN A 70 -12.87 6.17 11.17
CA ASN A 70 -12.53 5.54 9.89
C ASN A 70 -12.14 4.06 10.02
N PHE A 71 -12.24 3.48 11.22
CA PHE A 71 -11.96 2.08 11.50
C PHE A 71 -13.24 1.33 11.91
N ASP A 72 -13.29 0.04 11.58
CA ASP A 72 -14.35 -0.84 12.04
C ASP A 72 -14.28 -1.05 13.56
N LYS A 73 -15.44 -1.12 14.20
CA LYS A 73 -15.53 -1.47 15.63
C LYS A 73 -15.58 -2.98 15.78
N TYR A 74 -14.51 -3.54 16.31
CA TYR A 74 -14.49 -4.94 16.72
C TYR A 74 -14.83 -5.07 18.21
N PRO A 75 -15.42 -6.20 18.64
CA PRO A 75 -15.53 -6.49 20.06
C PRO A 75 -14.13 -6.51 20.65
N GLU A 76 -13.89 -5.66 21.64
CA GLU A 76 -12.72 -5.80 22.48
C GLU A 76 -12.85 -7.14 23.21
N ASP A 77 -12.01 -8.11 22.84
CA ASP A 77 -11.79 -9.24 23.73
C ASP A 77 -11.37 -8.62 25.06
N LYS A 78 -12.12 -8.90 26.13
CA LYS A 78 -11.62 -8.71 27.49
C LYS A 78 -10.50 -9.74 27.72
N LYS A 79 -9.45 -9.74 26.90
CA LYS A 79 -8.16 -10.25 27.30
C LYS A 79 -7.79 -9.37 28.46
N THR A 80 -8.06 -9.86 29.66
CA THR A 80 -7.27 -9.53 30.84
C THR A 80 -5.85 -9.44 30.32
N THR A 81 -5.30 -8.22 30.28
CA THR A 81 -3.87 -8.05 30.10
C THR A 81 -3.26 -8.74 31.30
N VAL A 82 -3.06 -10.06 31.20
CA VAL A 82 -2.26 -10.82 32.13
C VAL A 82 -0.87 -10.28 31.84
N LYS A 83 -0.51 -9.20 32.53
CA LYS A 83 0.87 -8.73 32.56
C LYS A 83 1.68 -9.96 32.92
N SER A 84 2.54 -10.41 32.00
CA SER A 84 3.43 -11.52 32.29
C SER A 84 4.19 -11.15 33.56
N LYS A 85 4.10 -12.00 34.59
CA LYS A 85 4.79 -11.74 35.87
C LYS A 85 6.31 -11.66 35.68
N THR A 86 6.83 -12.20 34.58
CA THR A 86 8.24 -12.19 34.23
C THR A 86 8.43 -11.89 32.75
N ASN A 87 9.44 -11.06 32.44
CA ASN A 87 9.98 -10.96 31.09
C ASN A 87 10.92 -12.16 30.89
N LYS A 88 10.50 -13.16 30.12
CA LYS A 88 11.25 -14.42 29.96
C LYS A 88 12.51 -14.29 29.09
N TYR A 89 12.59 -13.24 28.25
CA TYR A 89 13.66 -13.08 27.27
C TYR A 89 14.14 -11.62 27.17
N PRO A 90 14.54 -10.99 28.28
CA PRO A 90 14.98 -9.60 28.28
C PRO A 90 16.19 -9.36 27.36
N GLU A 91 17.04 -10.37 27.17
CA GLU A 91 18.22 -10.33 26.30
C GLU A 91 17.89 -10.19 24.82
N ILE A 92 16.77 -10.75 24.37
CA ILE A 92 16.37 -10.71 22.95
C ILE A 92 15.94 -9.30 22.53
N PHE A 93 15.48 -8.50 23.49
CA PHE A 93 15.02 -7.13 23.26
C PHE A 93 15.99 -6.08 23.82
N ALA A 94 17.19 -6.48 24.23
CA ALA A 94 18.15 -5.57 24.83
C ALA A 94 18.65 -4.48 23.86
N GLU A 95 18.52 -4.71 22.55
CA GLU A 95 18.98 -3.82 21.48
C GLU A 95 17.84 -3.34 20.55
N PHE A 96 16.57 -3.59 20.91
CA PHE A 96 15.39 -3.22 20.12
C PHE A 96 14.91 -1.79 20.40
#